data_AF-A0A1F4Q1V0-F1
#
_entry.id   AF-A0A1F4Q1V0-F1
#
_cell.length_a   1.000
_cell.length_b   1.000
_cell.length_c   1.000
_cell.angle_alpha   90.00
_cell.angle_beta   90.00
_cell.angle_gamma   90.00
#
_symmetry.space_group_name_H-M   'P 1'
#
loop_
_entity.id
_entity.type
_entity.pdbx_description
1 polymer ?
#
loop_
_entity_poly.entity_id
_entity_poly.type
_entity_poly.pdbx_seq_one_letter_code
_entity_poly.pdbx_strand_id
1 'polypeptide(L)'
;MADPEFNPTEEGKRIAREYLSQRGWAREWRRSLDRQLYPAVQREELEEKERRVDRMQEEAEEVFSREYEKWRKDDSPAGQEVRRGMFELLGKRRDLGFIGQRIVERLKREFTPL
;
A
#
# COMPACT_ATOMS: atom_id res chain seq x y z
N MET A 1 -23.85 23.72 -5.91
CA MET A 1 -23.22 22.56 -5.25
C MET A 1 -21.73 22.82 -5.36
N ALA A 2 -21.05 23.04 -4.24
CA ALA A 2 -19.60 23.21 -4.27
C ALA A 2 -18.99 21.88 -4.68
N ASP A 3 -18.18 21.87 -5.73
CA ASP A 3 -17.21 20.79 -5.94
C ASP A 3 -16.47 20.60 -4.61
N PRO A 4 -16.32 19.38 -4.08
CA PRO A 4 -15.45 19.17 -2.94
C PRO A 4 -14.05 19.59 -3.38
N GLU A 5 -13.62 20.76 -2.89
CA GLU A 5 -12.30 21.32 -3.15
C GLU A 5 -11.26 20.24 -2.84
N PHE A 6 -10.45 19.91 -3.85
CA PHE A 6 -9.46 18.85 -3.75
C PHE A 6 -8.57 19.10 -2.52
N ASN A 7 -8.59 18.18 -1.56
CA ASN A 7 -7.74 18.23 -0.38
C ASN A 7 -6.53 17.30 -0.59
N PRO A 8 -5.33 17.84 -0.87
CA PRO A 8 -4.16 17.03 -1.21
C PRO A 8 -3.74 16.10 -0.07
N THR A 9 -3.81 16.59 1.17
CA THR A 9 -3.44 15.79 2.36
C THR A 9 -4.37 14.58 2.51
N GLU A 10 -5.69 14.77 2.37
CA GLU A 10 -6.64 13.65 2.46
C GLU A 10 -6.53 12.69 1.28
N GLU A 11 -6.15 13.16 0.09
CA GLU A 11 -5.82 12.28 -1.03
C GLU A 11 -4.60 11.40 -0.72
N GLY A 12 -3.54 11.96 -0.13
CA GLY A 12 -2.38 11.21 0.32
C GLY A 12 -2.74 10.12 1.33
N LYS A 13 -3.60 10.46 2.30
CA LYS A 13 -4.11 9.51 3.28
C LYS A 13 -5.02 8.45 2.66
N ARG A 14 -5.86 8.81 1.68
CA ARG A 14 -6.70 7.88 0.92
C ARG A 14 -5.85 6.82 0.24
N ILE A 15 -4.81 7.23 -0.49
CA ILE A 15 -3.87 6.33 -1.17
C ILE A 15 -3.18 5.39 -0.18
N ALA A 16 -2.67 5.91 0.94
CA ALA A 16 -2.05 5.09 1.97
C ALA A 16 -3.02 4.10 2.64
N ARG A 17 -4.27 4.50 2.91
CA ARG A 17 -5.30 3.61 3.46
C ARG A 17 -5.69 2.51 2.48
N GLU A 18 -5.82 2.85 1.20
CA GLU A 18 -6.13 1.89 0.15
C GLU A 18 -5.05 0.81 0.05
N TYR A 19 -3.78 1.22 0.00
CA TYR A 19 -2.64 0.30 0.04
C TYR A 19 -2.67 -0.63 1.27
N LEU A 20 -2.87 -0.07 2.46
CA LEU A 20 -2.93 -0.84 3.69
C LEU A 20 -4.12 -1.79 3.74
N SER A 21 -5.27 -1.39 3.19
CA SER A 21 -6.47 -2.23 3.13
C SER A 21 -6.24 -3.44 2.23
N GLN A 22 -5.79 -3.23 0.99
CA GLN A 22 -5.53 -4.31 0.04
C GLN A 22 -4.49 -5.30 0.59
N ARG A 23 -3.38 -4.78 1.14
CA ARG A 23 -2.35 -5.60 1.76
C ARG A 23 -2.84 -6.30 3.04
N GLY A 24 -3.69 -5.63 3.82
CA GLY A 24 -4.32 -6.19 5.02
C GLY A 24 -5.18 -7.40 4.69
N TRP A 25 -6.05 -7.28 3.69
CA TRP A 25 -6.88 -8.37 3.18
C TRP A 25 -6.05 -9.55 2.68
N ALA A 26 -5.01 -9.31 1.89
CA ALA A 26 -4.13 -10.38 1.40
C ALA A 26 -3.46 -11.14 2.56
N ARG A 27 -3.02 -10.43 3.61
CA ARG A 27 -2.39 -11.07 4.79
C ARG A 27 -3.39 -11.83 5.65
N GLU A 28 -4.59 -11.29 5.85
CA GLU A 28 -5.64 -12.01 6.56
C GLU A 28 -6.03 -13.29 5.82
N TRP A 29 -6.14 -13.22 4.49
CA TRP A 29 -6.37 -14.40 3.68
C TRP A 29 -5.23 -15.41 3.84
N ARG A 30 -3.96 -15.00 3.73
CA ARG A 30 -2.81 -15.90 4.00
C ARG A 30 -2.94 -16.61 5.35
N ARG A 31 -3.17 -15.86 6.42
CA ARG A 31 -3.35 -16.42 7.77
C ARG A 31 -4.52 -17.41 7.85
N SER A 32 -5.58 -17.18 7.08
CA SER A 32 -6.72 -18.10 7.03
C SER A 32 -6.38 -19.39 6.28
N LEU A 33 -5.56 -19.32 5.21
CA LEU A 33 -5.04 -20.50 4.50
C LEU A 33 -4.10 -21.30 5.41
N ASP A 34 -3.16 -20.63 6.09
CA ASP A 34 -2.18 -21.26 6.99
C ASP A 34 -2.85 -22.02 8.16
N ARG A 35 -4.06 -21.61 8.57
CA ARG A 35 -4.83 -22.25 9.65
C ARG A 35 -5.67 -23.43 9.19
N GLN A 36 -5.89 -23.58 7.89
CA GLN A 36 -6.73 -24.65 7.34
C GLN A 36 -5.87 -25.88 7.05
N LEU A 37 -6.34 -27.05 7.46
CA LEU A 37 -5.72 -28.32 7.10
C LEU A 37 -6.21 -28.72 5.71
N TYR A 38 -5.33 -28.63 4.72
CA TYR A 38 -5.60 -29.07 3.35
C TYR A 38 -5.20 -30.53 3.17
N PRO A 39 -6.14 -31.43 2.82
CA PRO A 39 -5.80 -32.80 2.44
C PRO A 39 -4.83 -32.82 1.26
N ALA A 40 -3.97 -33.84 1.18
CA ALA A 40 -2.97 -33.95 0.11
C ALA A 40 -3.57 -33.91 -1.30
N VAL A 41 -4.82 -34.35 -1.46
CA VAL A 41 -5.58 -34.32 -2.72
C VAL A 41 -6.02 -32.91 -3.16
N GLN A 42 -5.90 -31.90 -2.29
CA GLN A 42 -6.24 -30.49 -2.56
C GLN A 42 -5.00 -29.58 -2.61
N ARG A 43 -3.80 -30.14 -2.74
CA ARG A 43 -2.56 -29.35 -2.79
C ARG A 43 -2.55 -28.33 -3.92
N GLU A 44 -3.04 -28.71 -5.10
CA GLU A 44 -3.10 -27.79 -6.25
C GLU A 44 -4.02 -26.59 -5.98
N GLU A 45 -5.16 -26.81 -5.32
CA GLU A 45 -6.09 -25.75 -4.92
C GLU A 45 -5.45 -24.81 -3.87
N LEU A 46 -4.71 -25.36 -2.91
CA LEU A 46 -3.96 -24.56 -1.94
C LEU A 46 -2.90 -23.70 -2.63
N GLU A 47 -2.09 -24.28 -3.53
CA GLU A 47 -1.07 -23.56 -4.28
C GLU A 47 -1.67 -22.45 -5.16
N GLU A 48 -2.86 -22.66 -5.73
CA GLU A 48 -3.56 -21.62 -6.48
C GLU A 48 -4.02 -20.47 -5.57
N LYS A 49 -4.56 -20.79 -4.39
CA LYS A 49 -4.97 -19.79 -3.39
C LYS A 49 -3.77 -18.99 -2.87
N GLU A 50 -2.67 -19.65 -2.57
CA GLU A 50 -1.42 -19.00 -2.13
C GLU A 50 -0.89 -18.04 -3.21
N ARG A 51 -0.81 -18.51 -4.47
CA ARG A 51 -0.44 -17.66 -5.62
C ARG A 51 -1.37 -16.48 -5.79
N ARG A 52 -2.67 -16.65 -5.57
CA ARG A 52 -3.64 -15.55 -5.63
C ARG A 52 -3.38 -14.51 -4.54
N VAL A 53 -3.01 -14.95 -3.33
CA VAL A 53 -2.63 -14.03 -2.25
C VAL A 53 -1.34 -13.28 -2.59
N ASP A 54 -0.35 -13.93 -3.20
CA ASP A 54 0.87 -13.25 -3.65
C ASP A 54 0.55 -12.17 -4.69
N ARG A 55 -0.25 -12.49 -5.71
CA ARG A 55 -0.71 -11.52 -6.71
C ARG A 55 -1.41 -10.31 -6.08
N MET A 56 -2.27 -10.52 -5.08
CA MET A 56 -2.92 -9.41 -4.38
C MET A 56 -1.92 -8.51 -3.64
N GLN A 57 -0.84 -9.07 -3.09
CA GLN A 57 0.20 -8.27 -2.45
C GLN A 57 1.01 -7.48 -3.49
N GLU A 58 1.32 -8.10 -4.62
CA GLU A 58 2.02 -7.46 -5.75
C GLU A 58 1.17 -6.32 -6.33
N GLU A 59 -0.10 -6.56 -6.63
CA GLU A 59 -1.04 -5.55 -7.15
C GLU A 59 -1.14 -4.34 -6.21
N ALA A 60 -1.22 -4.57 -4.89
CA ALA A 60 -1.24 -3.50 -3.91
C ALA A 60 0.06 -2.66 -3.94
N GLU A 61 1.21 -3.31 -4.09
CA GLU A 61 2.50 -2.62 -4.24
C GLU A 61 2.61 -1.84 -5.56
N GLU A 62 2.13 -2.40 -6.67
CA GLU A 62 2.13 -1.75 -7.98
C GLU A 62 1.24 -0.51 -8.01
N VAL A 63 0.01 -0.62 -7.51
CA VAL A 63 -0.93 0.50 -7.46
C VAL A 63 -0.36 1.62 -6.58
N PHE A 64 0.15 1.27 -5.39
CA PHE A 64 0.75 2.26 -4.50
C PHE A 64 1.97 2.94 -5.12
N SER A 65 2.85 2.16 -5.77
CA SER A 65 4.02 2.69 -6.48
C SER A 65 3.64 3.64 -7.60
N ARG A 66 2.62 3.31 -8.39
CA ARG A 66 2.11 4.15 -9.48
C ARG A 66 1.55 5.46 -8.96
N GLU A 67 0.73 5.43 -7.92
CA GLU A 67 0.18 6.64 -7.28
C GLU A 67 1.30 7.51 -6.72
N TYR A 68 2.25 6.92 -6.00
CA TYR A 68 3.40 7.66 -5.49
C TYR A 68 4.22 8.30 -6.62
N GLU A 69 4.56 7.57 -7.68
CA GLU A 69 5.36 8.11 -8.79
C GLU A 69 4.60 9.19 -9.59
N LYS A 70 3.27 9.10 -9.69
CA LYS A 70 2.43 10.18 -10.23
C LYS A 70 2.62 11.46 -9.41
N TRP A 71 2.44 11.39 -8.10
CA TRP A 71 2.54 12.56 -7.23
C TRP A 71 3.97 13.03 -7.01
N ARG A 72 4.96 12.15 -7.12
CA ARG A 72 6.38 12.50 -7.06
C ARG A 72 6.82 13.39 -8.23
N LYS A 73 6.21 13.23 -9.40
CA LYS A 73 6.48 14.06 -10.58
C LYS A 73 5.75 15.41 -10.55
N ASP A 74 4.85 15.59 -9.58
CA ASP A 74 4.15 16.84 -9.35
C ASP A 74 4.92 17.66 -8.30
N ASP A 75 5.63 18.69 -8.79
CA ASP A 75 6.43 19.61 -7.98
C ASP A 75 5.59 20.73 -7.33
N SER A 76 4.27 20.75 -7.55
CA SER A 76 3.39 21.73 -6.92
C SER A 76 3.32 21.54 -5.39
N PRO A 77 2.91 22.58 -4.64
CA PRO A 77 2.62 22.44 -3.21
C PRO A 77 1.58 21.35 -2.92
N ALA A 78 0.62 21.15 -3.83
CA ALA A 78 -0.38 20.11 -3.70
C ALA A 78 0.26 18.72 -3.75
N GLY A 79 1.15 18.46 -4.72
CA GLY A 79 1.87 17.19 -4.84
C GLY A 79 2.72 16.87 -3.60
N GLN A 80 3.38 17.88 -3.02
CA GLN A 80 4.12 17.74 -1.76
C GLN A 80 3.19 17.34 -0.60
N GLU A 81 2.04 17.99 -0.46
CA GLU A 81 1.07 17.71 0.59
C GLU A 81 0.42 16.31 0.45
N VAL A 82 0.19 15.82 -0.78
CA VAL A 82 -0.22 14.42 -0.99
C VAL A 82 0.85 13.46 -0.46
N ARG A 83 2.12 13.65 -0.86
CA ARG A 83 3.23 12.79 -0.41
C ARG A 83 3.40 12.83 1.11
N ARG A 84 3.22 14.01 1.72
CA ARG A 84 3.21 14.19 3.16
C ARG A 84 2.07 13.41 3.83
N GLY A 85 0.85 13.48 3.29
CA GLY A 85 -0.29 12.70 3.77
C GLY A 85 -0.06 11.18 3.71
N MET A 86 0.62 10.68 2.66
CA MET A 86 1.05 9.28 2.61
C MET A 86 2.05 8.96 3.74
N PHE A 87 3.03 9.84 3.94
CA PHE A 87 4.07 9.66 4.95
C PHE A 87 3.52 9.66 6.39
N GLU A 88 2.53 10.49 6.70
CA GLU A 88 1.89 10.52 8.02
C GLU A 88 1.34 9.16 8.45
N LEU A 89 0.72 8.42 7.51
CA LEU A 89 0.12 7.12 7.80
C LEU A 89 1.13 5.96 7.71
N LEU A 90 2.11 6.06 6.80
CA LEU A 90 3.01 4.95 6.48
C LEU A 90 4.37 5.06 7.18
N GLY A 91 4.80 6.26 7.59
CA GLY A 91 6.15 6.54 8.08
C GLY A 91 6.58 5.72 9.29
N LYS A 92 5.63 5.32 10.14
CA LYS A 92 5.87 4.53 11.36
C LYS A 92 5.56 3.04 11.20
N ARG A 93 5.03 2.62 10.03
CA ARG A 93 4.65 1.22 9.77
C ARG A 93 5.91 0.38 9.56
N ARG A 94 5.88 -0.85 10.09
CA ARG A 94 6.96 -1.86 9.91
C ARG A 94 6.52 -3.04 9.05
N ASP A 95 5.26 -3.07 8.68
CA ASP A 95 4.58 -4.23 8.13
C ASP A 95 4.22 -4.04 6.64
N LEU A 96 4.86 -3.06 6.01
CA LEU A 96 4.74 -2.74 4.60
C LEU A 96 5.49 -3.75 3.73
N GLY A 97 5.13 -3.77 2.45
CA GLY A 97 5.81 -4.51 1.41
C GLY A 97 7.16 -3.94 1.04
N PHE A 98 7.93 -4.66 0.22
CA PHE A 98 9.28 -4.22 -0.15
C PHE A 98 9.23 -2.85 -0.84
N ILE A 99 8.35 -2.68 -1.83
CA ILE A 99 8.20 -1.39 -2.54
C ILE A 99 7.63 -0.33 -1.60
N GLY A 100 6.64 -0.68 -0.77
CA GLY A 100 6.07 0.21 0.23
C GLY A 100 7.12 0.76 1.21
N GLN A 101 8.02 -0.10 1.71
CA GLN A 101 9.13 0.29 2.57
C GLN A 101 10.08 1.24 1.86
N ARG A 102 10.49 0.95 0.62
CA ARG A 102 11.38 1.82 -0.15
C ARG A 102 10.78 3.20 -0.42
N ILE A 103 9.48 3.27 -0.70
CA ILE A 103 8.77 4.55 -0.86
C ILE A 103 8.76 5.32 0.45
N VAL A 104 8.43 4.65 1.57
CA VAL A 104 8.45 5.30 2.88
C VAL A 104 9.84 5.78 3.27
N GLU A 105 10.90 5.05 2.95
CA GLU A 105 12.27 5.52 3.17
C GLU A 105 12.61 6.78 2.39
N ARG A 106 12.12 6.90 1.14
CA ARG A 106 12.27 8.14 0.35
C ARG A 106 11.50 9.29 1.00
N LEU A 107 10.25 9.06 1.38
CA LEU A 107 9.41 10.04 2.07
C LEU A 107 10.03 10.49 3.41
N LYS A 108 10.67 9.57 4.16
CA LYS A 108 11.42 9.91 5.39
C LYS A 108 12.54 10.91 5.10
N ARG A 109 13.33 10.66 4.06
CA ARG A 109 14.43 11.57 3.64
C ARG A 109 13.92 12.92 3.15
N GLU A 110 12.71 12.95 2.57
CA GLU A 110 12.07 14.19 2.10
C GLU A 110 11.53 15.03 3.27
N PHE A 111 10.87 14.41 4.26
CA PHE A 111 10.10 15.13 5.28
C PHE A 111 10.66 15.10 6.70
N THR A 112 11.73 14.35 6.96
CA THR A 112 12.40 14.33 8.28
C THR A 112 13.75 15.04 8.15
N PRO A 113 13.98 16.18 8.84
CA PRO A 113 15.29 16.80 8.87
C PRO A 113 16.31 15.89 9.57
N LEU A 114 17.56 15.95 9.13
CA LEU A 114 18.71 15.29 9.76
C LEU A 114 18.91 15.78 11.20
#